data_AF-A0A183F9P6-F1
#
_entry.id   AF-A0A183F9P6-F1
#
_cell.length_a   1.000
_cell.length_b   1.000
_cell.length_c   1.000
_cell.angle_alpha   90.00
_cell.angle_beta   90.00
_cell.angle_gamma   90.00
#
_symmetry.space_group_name_H-M   'P 1'
#
loop_
_entity.id
_entity.type
_entity.pdbx_description
1 polymer ?
#
loop_
_entity_poly.entity_id
_entity_poly.type
_entity_poly.pdbx_seq_one_letter_code
_entity_poly.pdbx_strand_id
1 'polypeptide(L)'
;LIGDLSSFTPSSFDLREIVFVAQMPHVRERIQLEYSPWFQFLLGLLQVEVEYSDVFHYVDGALLELEVRMGYRTNADAADDWHNLIATNITRTLECTISDEKVKMIVLSEFNFNSLNEHLIKTSLFKAH
;
A
#
# COMPACT_ATOMS: atom_id res chain seq x y z
N LEU A 1 5.53 -12.13 3.09
CA LEU A 1 4.07 -12.19 2.82
C LEU A 1 3.40 -12.83 4.03
N ILE A 2 2.67 -12.02 4.83
CA ILE A 2 1.89 -12.31 6.05
C ILE A 2 2.60 -13.04 7.22
N GLY A 3 3.39 -14.09 6.99
CA GLY A 3 4.13 -14.80 8.04
C GLY A 3 5.18 -13.95 8.78
N ASP A 4 5.77 -12.95 8.10
CA ASP A 4 6.79 -12.06 8.70
C ASP A 4 6.22 -11.17 9.80
N LEU A 5 4.95 -10.73 9.66
CA LEU A 5 4.28 -9.86 10.64
C LEU A 5 3.99 -10.59 11.95
N SER A 6 3.90 -11.93 11.95
CA SER A 6 3.68 -12.70 13.17
C SER A 6 4.85 -12.59 14.17
N SER A 7 6.04 -12.23 13.69
CA SER A 7 7.26 -12.08 14.49
C SER A 7 7.56 -10.63 14.86
N PHE A 8 6.80 -9.66 14.32
CA PHE A 8 7.02 -8.25 14.58
C PHE A 8 6.41 -7.86 15.92
N THR A 9 7.26 -7.60 16.92
CA THR A 9 6.85 -6.98 18.18
C THR A 9 7.03 -5.47 18.04
N PRO A 10 5.94 -4.67 18.01
CA PRO A 10 6.05 -3.23 17.91
C PRO A 10 6.80 -2.69 19.13
N SER A 11 7.69 -1.73 18.91
CA SER A 11 8.53 -1.17 19.97
C SER A 11 7.78 -0.15 20.84
N SER A 12 6.64 0.33 20.35
CA SER A 12 5.69 1.16 21.06
C SER A 12 4.24 0.68 20.86
N PHE A 13 3.34 1.12 21.74
CA PHE A 13 1.89 0.87 21.61
C PHE A 13 1.25 1.65 20.44
N ASP A 14 2.01 2.51 19.76
CA ASP A 14 1.49 3.29 18.64
C ASP A 14 1.56 2.42 17.37
N LEU A 15 0.40 1.95 16.90
CA LEU A 15 0.24 1.13 15.69
C LEU A 15 0.77 1.81 14.40
N ARG A 16 1.27 3.05 14.52
CA ARG A 16 1.87 3.90 13.50
C ARG A 16 3.27 3.49 13.03
N GLU A 17 3.82 2.38 13.54
CA GLU A 17 5.17 1.91 13.16
C GLU A 17 5.19 1.11 11.85
N ILE A 18 4.05 0.61 11.37
CA ILE A 18 4.01 -0.23 10.16
C ILE A 18 3.76 0.63 8.92
N VAL A 19 4.72 0.58 7.99
CA VAL A 19 4.63 1.25 6.70
C VAL A 19 4.82 0.24 5.58
N PHE A 20 3.81 0.11 4.73
CA PHE A 20 3.85 -0.74 3.55
C PHE A 20 4.40 0.06 2.38
N VAL A 21 5.43 -0.47 1.72
CA VAL A 21 6.06 0.20 0.57
C VAL A 21 5.91 -0.67 -0.67
N ALA A 22 5.38 -0.09 -1.74
CA ALA A 22 5.28 -0.73 -3.04
C ALA A 22 5.98 0.14 -4.09
N GLN A 23 7.02 -0.40 -4.72
CA GLN A 23 7.76 0.26 -5.80
C GLN A 23 7.33 -0.28 -7.16
N MET A 24 7.05 0.64 -8.08
CA MET A 24 6.57 0.38 -9.42
C MET A 24 7.40 1.18 -10.45
N PRO A 25 7.82 0.60 -11.58
CA PRO A 25 7.62 -0.80 -11.93
C PRO A 25 8.46 -1.73 -11.04
N HIS A 26 8.00 -2.96 -10.88
CA HIS A 26 8.69 -3.95 -10.05
C HIS A 26 10.06 -4.30 -10.65
N VAL A 27 11.06 -4.43 -9.78
CA VAL A 27 12.40 -4.90 -10.18
C VAL A 27 12.27 -6.29 -10.79
N ARG A 28 12.79 -6.48 -12.00
CA ARG A 28 12.87 -7.79 -12.64
C ARG A 28 14.32 -8.08 -12.98
N GLU A 29 14.78 -9.29 -12.67
CA GLU A 29 16.14 -9.72 -13.02
C GLU A 29 17.26 -8.79 -12.48
N ARG A 30 17.03 -8.16 -11.30
CA ARG A 30 17.89 -7.14 -10.68
C ARG A 30 18.01 -5.83 -11.47
N ILE A 31 17.16 -5.62 -12.47
CA ILE A 31 17.06 -4.40 -13.24
C ILE A 31 15.85 -3.61 -12.75
N GLN A 32 16.10 -2.36 -12.38
CA GLN A 32 15.02 -1.42 -12.13
C GLN A 32 14.40 -1.03 -13.48
N LEU A 33 13.16 -1.45 -13.69
CA LEU A 33 12.40 -1.09 -14.87
C LEU A 33 11.85 0.33 -14.72
N GLU A 34 11.56 0.96 -15.85
CA GLU A 34 11.01 2.31 -15.95
C GLU A 34 9.68 2.29 -16.71
N TYR A 35 8.77 3.20 -16.34
CA TYR A 35 7.56 3.39 -17.13
C TYR A 35 7.88 4.15 -18.42
N SER A 36 7.29 3.70 -19.53
CA SER A 36 7.33 4.45 -20.78
C SER A 36 6.30 5.59 -20.73
N PRO A 37 6.60 6.78 -21.30
CA PRO A 37 5.63 7.88 -21.42
C PRO A 37 4.36 7.53 -22.19
N TRP A 38 4.35 6.40 -22.91
CA TRP A 38 3.16 5.88 -23.60
C TRP A 38 2.12 5.26 -22.65
N PHE A 39 2.48 4.96 -21.40
CA PHE A 39 1.50 4.57 -20.39
C PHE A 39 0.74 5.82 -19.93
N GLN A 40 -0.54 5.93 -20.27
CA GLN A 40 -1.30 7.16 -19.99
C GLN A 40 -1.86 7.22 -18.57
N PHE A 41 -2.07 6.05 -17.94
CA PHE A 41 -2.58 5.92 -16.58
C PHE A 41 -2.01 4.67 -15.91
N LEU A 42 -1.97 4.70 -14.58
CA LEU A 42 -1.70 3.53 -13.73
C LEU A 42 -2.89 3.30 -12.82
N LEU A 43 -3.40 2.08 -12.81
CA LEU A 43 -4.43 1.64 -11.87
C LEU A 43 -3.78 0.76 -10.80
N GLY A 44 -3.90 1.17 -9.54
CA GLY A 44 -3.52 0.37 -8.39
C GLY A 44 -4.77 -0.18 -7.70
N LEU A 45 -4.74 -1.46 -7.34
CA LEU A 45 -5.72 -2.07 -6.44
C LEU A 45 -4.99 -2.44 -5.16
N LEU A 46 -5.35 -1.82 -4.04
CA LEU A 46 -4.90 -2.26 -2.73
C LEU A 46 -5.95 -3.20 -2.15
N GLN A 47 -5.54 -4.45 -1.95
CA GLN A 47 -6.28 -5.48 -1.25
C GLN A 47 -5.66 -5.68 0.13
N VAL A 48 -6.40 -5.29 1.17
CA VAL A 48 -6.00 -5.56 2.56
C VAL A 48 -6.68 -6.85 3.01
N GLU A 49 -5.87 -7.82 3.44
CA GLU A 49 -6.33 -9.06 4.05
C GLU A 49 -6.07 -9.02 5.56
N VAL A 50 -7.13 -9.12 6.37
CA VAL A 50 -7.02 -9.23 7.83
C VAL A 50 -7.34 -10.67 8.22
N GLU A 51 -6.42 -11.30 8.95
CA GLU A 51 -6.63 -12.62 9.54
C GLU A 51 -7.31 -12.48 10.91
N TYR A 52 -8.32 -13.29 11.14
CA TYR A 52 -9.03 -13.32 12.41
C TYR A 52 -8.18 -13.86 13.55
N SER A 53 -8.30 -13.22 14.72
CA SER A 53 -7.64 -13.62 15.94
C SER A 53 -8.66 -13.76 17.07
N ASP A 54 -8.64 -14.87 17.79
CA ASP A 54 -9.49 -15.10 18.97
C ASP A 54 -9.24 -14.07 20.10
N VAL A 55 -8.09 -13.40 20.07
CA VAL A 55 -7.69 -12.37 21.05
C VAL A 55 -8.26 -11.00 20.67
N PHE A 56 -8.31 -10.69 19.37
CA PHE A 56 -8.77 -9.41 18.85
C PHE A 56 -10.12 -9.58 18.15
N HIS A 57 -11.19 -9.41 18.93
CA HIS A 57 -12.54 -9.44 18.40
C HIS A 57 -12.79 -8.21 17.53
N TYR A 58 -13.17 -8.47 16.29
CA TYR A 58 -13.44 -7.43 15.32
C TYR A 58 -14.79 -6.73 15.59
N VAL A 59 -14.83 -5.41 15.40
CA VAL A 59 -16.07 -4.61 15.53
C VAL A 59 -16.66 -4.40 14.15
N ASP A 60 -17.92 -4.80 13.96
CA ASP A 60 -18.62 -4.59 12.69
C ASP A 60 -18.59 -3.11 12.28
N GLY A 61 -18.31 -2.85 10.99
CA GLY A 61 -18.15 -1.50 10.46
C GLY A 61 -16.92 -0.73 10.94
N ALA A 62 -15.86 -1.39 11.44
CA ALA A 62 -14.65 -0.65 11.80
C ALA A 62 -14.06 0.11 10.60
N LEU A 63 -13.49 1.27 10.92
CA LEU A 63 -12.88 2.16 9.93
C LEU A 63 -11.39 1.87 9.85
N LEU A 64 -10.92 1.60 8.64
CA LEU A 64 -9.51 1.58 8.29
C LEU A 64 -9.11 2.94 7.76
N GLU A 65 -8.21 3.63 8.46
CA GLU A 65 -7.60 4.87 7.99
C GLU A 65 -6.21 4.60 7.42
N LEU A 66 -6.00 5.02 6.17
CA LEU A 66 -4.75 4.86 5.45
C LEU A 66 -4.22 6.24 5.06
N GLU A 67 -3.05 6.59 5.57
CA GLU A 67 -2.24 7.65 4.99
C GLU A 67 -1.49 7.09 3.79
N VAL A 68 -1.85 7.57 2.61
CA VAL A 68 -1.26 7.15 1.34
C VAL A 68 -0.37 8.26 0.81
N ARG A 69 0.90 7.93 0.61
CA ARG A 69 1.89 8.84 0.03
C ARG A 69 2.48 8.20 -1.21
N MET A 70 2.48 8.93 -2.31
CA MET A 70 3.13 8.51 -3.54
C MET A 70 4.27 9.46 -3.84
N GLY A 71 5.44 8.88 -4.07
CA GLY A 71 6.60 9.56 -4.61
C GLY A 71 6.88 9.13 -6.03
N TYR A 72 7.57 9.98 -6.78
CA TYR A 72 8.12 9.66 -8.09
C TYR A 72 9.59 10.04 -8.18
N ARG A 73 10.31 9.39 -9.08
CA ARG A 73 11.71 9.66 -9.38
C ARG A 73 11.99 9.48 -10.86
N THR A 74 12.71 10.41 -11.46
CA THR A 74 13.18 10.38 -12.85
C THR A 74 14.59 9.77 -12.94
N ASN A 75 15.05 9.52 -14.16
CA ASN A 75 16.43 9.09 -14.40
C ASN A 75 17.48 10.19 -14.16
N ALA A 76 17.07 11.45 -14.10
CA ALA A 76 17.96 12.57 -13.79
C ALA A 76 18.19 12.72 -12.27
N ASP A 77 17.29 12.17 -11.46
CA ASP A 77 17.34 12.25 -10.01
C ASP A 77 18.33 11.23 -9.43
N ALA A 78 19.00 11.59 -8.34
CA ALA A 78 19.84 10.67 -7.58
C ALA A 78 19.01 9.52 -6.99
N ALA A 79 19.62 8.38 -6.63
CA ALA A 79 18.89 7.19 -6.17
C ALA A 79 17.93 7.44 -4.98
N ASP A 80 18.28 8.38 -4.11
CA ASP A 80 17.52 8.73 -2.90
C ASP A 80 16.70 10.02 -3.04
N ASP A 81 16.69 10.63 -4.23
CA ASP A 81 15.98 11.89 -4.49
C ASP A 81 14.56 11.61 -5.00
N TRP A 82 13.62 11.50 -4.06
CA TRP A 82 12.21 11.22 -4.34
C TRP A 82 11.36 12.48 -4.25
N HIS A 83 10.57 12.73 -5.29
CA HIS A 83 9.64 13.86 -5.36
C HIS A 83 8.25 13.43 -4.90
N ASN A 84 7.60 14.21 -4.02
CA ASN A 84 6.23 13.92 -3.61
C ASN A 84 5.26 14.17 -4.78
N LEU A 85 4.48 13.15 -5.15
CA LEU A 85 3.41 13.27 -6.14
C LEU A 85 2.09 13.63 -5.48
N ILE A 86 1.68 12.84 -4.48
CA ILE A 86 0.44 13.03 -3.75
C ILE A 86 0.56 12.46 -2.33
N ALA A 87 -0.08 13.13 -1.38
CA ALA A 87 -0.32 12.62 -0.04
C ALA A 87 -1.80 12.80 0.29
N THR A 88 -2.48 11.72 0.69
CA THR A 88 -3.90 11.74 0.97
C THR A 88 -4.26 10.73 2.06
N ASN A 89 -5.31 11.03 2.81
CA ASN A 89 -5.85 10.11 3.80
C ASN A 89 -7.10 9.45 3.22
N ILE A 90 -7.18 8.13 3.35
CA ILE A 90 -8.29 7.33 2.86
C ILE A 90 -8.88 6.58 4.03
N THR A 91 -10.15 6.84 4.31
CA THR A 91 -10.93 6.06 5.26
C THR A 91 -11.76 5.04 4.48
N ARG A 92 -11.71 3.77 4.87
CA ARG A 92 -12.54 2.71 4.32
C ARG A 92 -13.22 1.94 5.43
N THR A 93 -14.50 1.67 5.25
CA THR A 93 -15.20 0.70 6.10
C THR A 93 -14.75 -0.69 5.69
N LEU A 94 -14.30 -1.44 6.68
CA LEU A 94 -13.89 -2.82 6.54
C LEU A 94 -15.15 -3.70 6.56
N GLU A 95 -15.49 -4.29 5.41
CA GLU A 95 -16.65 -5.17 5.26
C GLU A 95 -16.26 -6.63 5.53
N CYS A 96 -16.84 -7.23 6.58
CA CYS A 96 -16.65 -8.63 6.92
C CYS A 96 -17.61 -9.52 6.13
N THR A 97 -17.07 -10.50 5.40
CA THR A 97 -17.83 -11.68 4.98
C THR A 97 -17.24 -12.89 5.68
N ILE A 98 -17.96 -13.41 6.68
CA ILE A 98 -17.56 -14.61 7.42
C ILE A 98 -17.94 -15.82 6.56
N SER A 99 -16.96 -16.47 5.93
CA SER A 99 -17.11 -17.85 5.44
C SER A 99 -16.43 -18.80 6.43
N ASP A 100 -16.97 -20.01 6.54
CA ASP A 100 -16.63 -21.01 7.59
C ASP A 100 -15.17 -21.47 7.60
N GLU A 101 -14.33 -21.04 6.66
CA GLU A 101 -12.90 -21.36 6.62
C GLU A 101 -12.05 -20.08 6.69
N LYS A 102 -11.76 -19.65 7.92
CA LYS A 102 -10.89 -18.51 8.26
C LYS A 102 -11.45 -17.19 7.76
N VAL A 103 -12.00 -16.39 8.68
CA VAL A 103 -12.50 -15.04 8.38
C VAL A 103 -11.37 -14.21 7.80
N LYS A 104 -11.42 -14.02 6.49
CA LYS A 104 -10.56 -13.11 5.73
C LYS A 104 -11.38 -11.89 5.39
N MET A 105 -11.00 -10.76 5.96
CA MET A 105 -11.54 -9.48 5.57
C MET A 105 -10.84 -9.00 4.31
N ILE A 106 -11.59 -8.55 3.32
CA ILE A 106 -11.02 -8.02 2.09
C ILE A 106 -11.49 -6.58 1.94
N VAL A 107 -10.55 -5.63 1.96
CA VAL A 107 -10.84 -4.24 1.55
C VAL A 107 -10.12 -3.94 0.27
N LEU A 108 -10.90 -3.54 -0.73
CA LEU A 108 -10.43 -3.11 -2.04
C LEU A 108 -10.47 -1.58 -2.13
N SER A 109 -9.33 -0.99 -2.46
CA SER A 109 -9.28 0.42 -2.85
C SER A 109 -8.61 0.59 -4.19
N GLU A 110 -9.31 1.28 -5.09
CA GLU A 110 -8.82 1.63 -6.41
C GLU A 110 -8.11 2.98 -6.36
N PHE A 111 -6.94 3.03 -6.98
CA PHE A 111 -6.13 4.23 -7.13
C PHE A 111 -5.90 4.47 -8.61
N ASN A 112 -6.43 5.56 -9.13
CA ASN A 112 -6.19 5.97 -10.52
C ASN A 112 -5.19 7.12 -10.57
N PHE A 113 -4.05 6.86 -11.22
CA PHE A 113 -3.02 7.85 -11.46
C PHE A 113 -3.04 8.26 -12.93
N ASN A 114 -3.75 9.36 -13.22
CA ASN A 114 -3.78 9.96 -14.55
C ASN A 114 -2.48 10.75 -14.78
N SER A 115 -1.89 10.62 -15.98
CA SER A 115 -0.65 11.29 -16.41
C SER A 115 0.63 10.71 -15.77
N LEU A 116 1.13 9.61 -16.34
CA LEU A 116 2.54 9.21 -16.19
C LEU A 116 3.38 9.99 -17.22
N ASN A 117 3.51 11.29 -17.03
CA ASN A 117 4.52 12.03 -17.78
C ASN A 117 5.86 11.78 -17.10
N GLU A 118 6.87 11.39 -17.89
CA GLU A 118 8.26 11.09 -17.52
C GLU A 118 8.55 9.59 -17.31
N HIS A 119 9.82 9.21 -17.54
CA HIS A 119 10.36 7.86 -17.29
C HIS A 119 10.48 7.69 -15.77
N LEU A 120 9.34 7.53 -15.11
CA LEU A 120 9.25 7.61 -13.66
C LEU A 120 9.22 6.24 -13.03
N ILE A 121 9.94 6.12 -11.92
CA ILE A 121 9.69 5.10 -10.91
C ILE A 121 8.74 5.72 -9.90
N LYS A 122 7.64 5.04 -9.60
CA LYS A 122 6.65 5.46 -8.60
C LYS A 122 6.71 4.54 -7.39
N THR A 123 6.77 5.11 -6.20
CA THR A 123 6.71 4.35 -4.96
C THR A 123 5.54 4.83 -4.14
N SER A 124 4.69 3.90 -3.71
CA SER A 124 3.58 4.16 -2.81
C SER A 124 3.95 3.68 -1.41
N LEU A 125 3.77 4.56 -0.42
CA LEU A 125 3.82 4.23 0.99
C LEU A 125 2.41 4.30 1.56
N PHE A 126 2.02 3.26 2.27
CA PHE A 126 0.75 3.16 2.96
C PHE A 126 1.05 3.00 4.44
N LYS A 127 0.50 3.89 5.24
CA LYS A 127 0.57 3.83 6.69
C LYS A 127 -0.84 3.69 7.24
N ALA A 128 -1.06 2.63 8.01
CA ALA A 128 -2.32 2.42 8.72
C ALA A 128 -2.27 3.15 10.07
N HIS A 129 -3.41 3.73 10.46
CA HIS A 129 -3.61 4.39 11.75
C HIS A 129 -4.68 3.67 12.57
#